data_AF-A0A7K7Q124-F1
#
_entry.id   AF-A0A7K7Q124-F1
#
_cell.length_a   1.000
_cell.length_b   1.000
_cell.length_c   1.000
_cell.angle_alpha   90.00
_cell.angle_beta   90.00
_cell.angle_gamma   90.00
#
_symmetry.space_group_name_H-M   'P 1'
#
loop_
_entity.id
_entity.type
_entity.pdbx_description
1 polymer ?
#
loop_
_entity_poly.entity_id
_entity_poly.type
_entity_poly.pdbx_seq_one_letter_code
_entity_poly.pdbx_strand_id
1 'polypeptide(L)'
;AGYVQQLAYRKSDGSYAAFKDRPSSTWLTAYVAKVFAMAKRLTDIEHKEICGPIKWLILNKQKPDGVFQEDAPVITPDMTVGGH
;
A
#
# COMPACT_ATOMS: atom_id res chain seq x y z
N ALA A 1 1.64 19.09 3.96
CA ALA A 1 2.64 18.35 3.16
C ALA A 1 2.08 16.98 2.79
N GLY A 2 2.41 16.44 1.61
CA GLY A 2 1.81 15.21 1.07
C GLY A 2 1.87 13.97 1.98
N TYR A 3 2.89 13.87 2.84
CA TYR A 3 2.99 12.81 3.87
C TYR A 3 1.77 12.72 4.79
N VAL A 4 1.31 13.85 5.34
CA VAL A 4 0.12 13.88 6.23
C VAL A 4 -1.15 13.53 5.46
N GLN A 5 -1.22 13.90 4.18
CA GLN A 5 -2.35 13.57 3.32
C GLN A 5 -2.44 12.08 3.03
N GLN A 6 -1.30 11.41 2.84
CA GLN A 6 -1.24 9.96 2.58
C GLN A 6 -1.65 9.15 3.83
N LEU A 7 -1.29 9.61 5.03
CA LEU A 7 -1.72 8.98 6.29
C LEU A 7 -3.24 8.97 6.46
N ALA A 8 -3.97 9.90 5.83
CA ALA A 8 -5.43 9.91 5.86
C ALA A 8 -6.05 8.68 5.17
N TYR A 9 -5.31 7.96 4.34
CA TYR A 9 -5.79 6.77 3.62
C TYR A 9 -5.26 5.46 4.20
N ARG A 10 -4.45 5.55 5.27
CA ARG A 10 -3.94 4.41 6.02
C ARG A 10 -5.01 3.88 6.98
N LYS A 11 -5.15 2.56 7.04
CA LYS A 11 -6.00 1.86 8.02
C LYS A 11 -5.20 1.39 9.23
N SER A 12 -5.91 0.97 10.27
CA SER A 12 -5.32 0.51 11.54
C SER A 12 -4.39 -0.69 11.38
N ASP A 13 -4.65 -1.55 10.39
CA ASP A 13 -3.82 -2.72 10.05
C ASP A 13 -2.55 -2.38 9.24
N GLY A 14 -2.34 -1.10 8.91
CA GLY A 14 -1.21 -0.64 8.12
C GLY A 14 -1.43 -0.66 6.60
N SER A 15 -2.59 -1.11 6.13
CA SER A 15 -2.93 -1.11 4.70
C SER A 15 -3.46 0.24 4.22
N TYR A 16 -3.46 0.44 2.90
CA TYR A 16 -3.96 1.65 2.26
C TYR A 16 -5.17 1.35 1.36
N ALA A 17 -6.11 2.28 1.34
CA ALA A 17 -7.29 2.25 0.47
C ALA A 17 -7.47 3.60 -0.23
N ALA A 18 -8.03 3.63 -1.43
CA ALA A 18 -8.32 4.89 -2.12
C ALA A 18 -9.28 5.80 -1.32
N PHE A 19 -10.15 5.18 -0.52
CA PHE A 19 -11.03 5.85 0.44
C PHE A 19 -11.17 4.96 1.68
N LYS A 20 -11.33 5.54 2.89
CA LYS A 20 -11.33 4.78 4.16
C LYS A 20 -12.44 3.72 4.26
N ASP A 21 -13.56 3.96 3.60
CA ASP A 21 -14.74 3.10 3.52
C ASP A 21 -14.61 1.96 2.49
N ARG A 22 -13.56 1.98 1.65
CA ARG A 22 -13.31 0.93 0.66
C ARG A 22 -12.36 -0.16 1.16
N PRO A 23 -12.40 -1.38 0.58
CA PRO A 23 -11.37 -2.38 0.79
C PRO A 23 -9.97 -1.84 0.52
N SER A 24 -8.99 -2.37 1.24
CA SER A 24 -7.59 -1.99 1.05
C SER A 24 -7.06 -2.56 -0.26
N SER A 25 -6.30 -1.76 -0.99
CA SER A 25 -5.69 -2.17 -2.25
C SER A 25 -4.27 -2.66 -2.00
N THR A 26 -3.98 -3.85 -2.51
CA THR A 26 -2.64 -4.44 -2.53
C THR A 26 -1.67 -3.55 -3.30
N TRP A 27 -2.06 -3.09 -4.49
CA TRP A 27 -1.24 -2.23 -5.33
C TRP A 27 -0.91 -0.90 -4.65
N LEU A 28 -1.94 -0.22 -4.10
CA LEU A 28 -1.74 1.07 -3.42
C LEU A 28 -0.87 0.91 -2.18
N THR A 29 -1.10 -0.14 -1.39
CA THR A 29 -0.30 -0.43 -0.20
C THR A 29 1.18 -0.65 -0.55
N ALA A 30 1.46 -1.41 -1.62
CA ALA A 30 2.82 -1.63 -2.11
C ALA A 30 3.47 -0.34 -2.66
N TYR A 31 2.70 0.47 -3.40
CA TYR A 31 3.18 1.73 -3.95
C TYR A 31 3.57 2.71 -2.83
N VAL A 32 2.73 2.90 -1.82
CA VAL A 32 3.03 3.78 -0.69
C VAL A 32 4.24 3.28 0.10
N ALA A 33 4.33 1.96 0.36
CA ALA A 33 5.50 1.37 1.03
C ALA A 33 6.81 1.67 0.28
N LYS A 34 6.81 1.54 -1.06
CA LYS A 34 7.95 1.87 -1.91
C LYS A 34 8.31 3.36 -1.80
N VAL A 35 7.33 4.26 -1.93
CA VAL A 35 7.57 5.71 -1.86
C VAL A 35 8.12 6.10 -0.50
N PHE A 36 7.57 5.56 0.59
CA PHE A 36 8.07 5.85 1.95
C PHE A 36 9.47 5.30 2.19
N ALA A 37 9.80 4.11 1.66
CA ALA A 37 11.16 3.58 1.72
C ALA A 37 12.17 4.47 0.97
N MET A 38 11.78 5.02 -0.19
CA MET A 38 12.61 5.97 -0.93
C MET A 38 12.75 7.31 -0.19
N ALA A 39 11.64 7.83 0.35
CA ALA A 39 11.60 9.11 1.05
C ALA A 39 12.36 9.10 2.38
N LYS A 40 12.49 7.95 3.05
CA LYS A 40 13.26 7.80 4.30
C LYS A 40 14.72 8.26 4.18
N ARG A 41 15.29 8.27 2.97
CA ARG A 41 16.66 8.78 2.73
C ARG A 41 16.74 10.32 2.73
N LEU A 42 15.60 10.99 2.56
CA LEU A 42 15.50 12.44 2.37
C LEU A 42 14.81 13.14 3.55
N THR A 43 13.97 12.43 4.29
CA THR A 43 13.22 12.95 5.45
C THR A 43 13.00 11.86 6.49
N ASP A 44 12.70 12.26 7.73
CA ASP A 44 12.45 11.29 8.78
C ASP A 44 11.07 10.65 8.61
N ILE A 45 11.08 9.37 8.25
CA ILE A 45 9.90 8.53 8.12
C ILE A 45 9.99 7.46 9.22
N GLU A 46 8.99 7.44 10.10
CA GLU A 46 8.90 6.46 11.17
C GLU A 46 8.92 5.03 10.60
N HIS A 47 9.70 4.14 11.22
CA HIS A 47 9.89 2.78 10.71
C HIS A 47 8.57 2.00 10.54
N LYS A 48 7.61 2.24 11.44
CA LYS A 48 6.27 1.63 11.41
C LYS A 48 5.47 1.96 10.14
N GLU A 49 5.73 3.11 9.52
CA GLU A 49 5.04 3.55 8.29
C GLU A 49 5.48 2.76 7.06
N ILE A 50 6.64 2.11 7.12
CA ILE A 50 7.16 1.22 6.06
C ILE A 50 6.87 -0.23 6.41
N CYS A 51 7.14 -0.63 7.65
CA CYS A 51 7.01 -2.03 8.07
C CYS A 51 5.55 -2.49 8.21
N GLY A 52 4.63 -1.60 8.62
CA GLY A 52 3.21 -1.93 8.71
C GLY A 52 2.63 -2.39 7.38
N PRO A 53 2.75 -1.58 6.31
CA PRO A 53 2.31 -1.94 4.96
C PRO A 53 2.93 -3.24 4.43
N ILE A 54 4.25 -3.43 4.62
CA ILE A 54 4.96 -4.64 4.18
C ILE A 54 4.44 -5.87 4.91
N LYS A 55 4.29 -5.79 6.24
CA LYS A 55 3.74 -6.89 7.05
C LYS A 55 2.32 -7.24 6.61
N TRP A 56 1.50 -6.24 6.33
CA TRP A 56 0.13 -6.47 5.86
C TRP A 56 0.10 -7.19 4.50
N LEU A 57 0.95 -6.77 3.55
CA LEU A 57 1.06 -7.42 2.24
C LEU A 57 1.42 -8.90 2.37
N ILE A 58 2.45 -9.22 3.15
CA ILE A 58 2.92 -10.60 3.34
C ILE A 58 1.85 -11.45 4.02
N LEU A 59 1.24 -10.95 5.10
CA LEU A 59 0.30 -11.76 5.88
C LEU A 59 -1.08 -11.93 5.23
N ASN A 60 -1.52 -10.96 4.42
CA ASN A 60 -2.92 -10.94 3.95
C ASN A 60 -3.05 -11.12 2.44
N LYS A 61 -2.00 -10.83 1.65
CA LYS A 61 -2.09 -10.76 0.19
C LYS A 61 -1.15 -11.71 -0.53
N GLN A 62 -0.09 -12.19 0.13
CA GLN A 62 0.79 -13.20 -0.44
C GLN A 62 0.17 -14.59 -0.35
N LYS A 63 0.06 -15.26 -1.50
CA LYS A 63 -0.36 -16.66 -1.60
C LYS A 63 0.82 -17.60 -1.30
N PRO A 64 0.56 -18.90 -1.04
CA PRO A 64 1.62 -19.89 -0.81
C PRO A 64 2.61 -20.03 -1.97
N ASP A 65 2.20 -19.71 -3.20
CA ASP A 65 3.04 -19.71 -4.40
C ASP A 65 3.87 -18.41 -4.56
N GLY A 66 3.75 -17.47 -3.61
CA GLY A 66 4.47 -16.20 -3.60
C GLY A 66 3.78 -15.07 -4.36
N VAL A 67 2.65 -15.33 -5.05
CA VAL A 67 1.90 -14.30 -5.80
C VAL A 67 1.13 -13.39 -4.83
N PHE A 68 1.13 -12.08 -5.09
CA PHE A 68 0.32 -11.12 -4.35
C PHE A 68 -1.01 -10.87 -5.06
N GLN A 69 -2.13 -11.08 -4.37
CA GLN A 69 -3.47 -10.88 -4.93
C GLN A 69 -3.99 -9.46 -4.66
N GLU A 70 -4.60 -8.83 -5.67
CA GLU A 70 -5.39 -7.61 -5.50
C GLU A 70 -6.87 -7.98 -5.36
N ASP A 71 -7.48 -7.53 -4.27
CA ASP A 71 -8.89 -7.81 -3.96
C ASP A 71 -9.76 -6.54 -4.04
N ALA A 72 -9.15 -5.35 -4.15
CA ALA A 72 -9.88 -4.12 -4.33
C ALA A 72 -10.37 -3.99 -5.78
N PRO A 73 -11.58 -3.44 -6.02
CA PRO A 73 -12.03 -3.11 -7.37
C PRO A 73 -11.03 -2.16 -8.03
N VAL A 74 -10.58 -2.47 -9.25
CA VAL A 74 -9.67 -1.61 -10.01
C VAL A 74 -10.37 -0.29 -10.28
N ILE A 75 -9.93 0.79 -9.61
CA ILE A 75 -10.48 2.15 -9.80
C ILE A 75 -9.89 2.80 -11.06
N THR A 76 -8.69 2.38 -11.46
CA THR A 76 -7.94 2.89 -12.62
C THR A 76 -7.23 1.74 -13.34
N PRO A 77 -7.69 1.33 -14.54
CA PRO A 77 -7.04 0.27 -15.33
C PRO A 77 -5.56 0.55 -15.63
N ASP A 78 -5.19 1.83 -15.82
CA ASP A 78 -3.82 2.27 -16.14
C ASP A 78 -2.78 2.06 -15.03
N MET A 79 -3.20 1.68 -13.82
CA MET A 79 -2.29 1.38 -12.71
C MET A 79 -2.01 -0.12 -12.56
N THR A 80 -2.63 -0.97 -13.37
CA THR A 80 -2.37 -2.41 -13.38
C THR A 80 -1.39 -2.76 -14.49
N VAL A 81 -0.27 -3.40 -14.15
CA VAL A 81 0.81 -3.78 -15.09
C VAL A 81 0.38 -4.91 -16.06
N GLY A 82 -0.87 -5.36 -16.02
CA GLY A 82 -1.35 -6.56 -16.72
C GLY A 82 -2.58 -6.39 -17.60
N GLY A 83 -2.87 -5.17 -18.08
CA GLY A 83 -3.96 -4.93 -19.02
C GLY A 83 -3.59 -5.26 -20.47
N HIS A 84 -3.49 -6.55 -20.81
CA HIS A 84 -3.63 -7.07 -22.17
C HIS A 84 -4.62 -8.23 -22.17
#